data_AF-A0A667XZZ2-F1
#
_entry.id   AF-A0A667XZZ2-F1
#
_cell.length_a   1.000
_cell.length_b   1.000
_cell.length_c   1.000
_cell.angle_alpha   90.00
_cell.angle_beta   90.00
_cell.angle_gamma   90.00
#
_symmetry.space_group_name_H-M   'P 1'
#
loop_
_entity.id
_entity.type
_entity.pdbx_description
1 polymer ?
#
loop_
_entity_poly.entity_id
_entity_poly.type
_entity_poly.pdbx_seq_one_letter_code
_entity_poly.pdbx_strand_id
1 'polypeptide(L)'
;MLMRRKLCAVVLFAAIVILMLASQTIQRRHLLSLSLAPPLSRATPCGCADPCVSELGASRWFGERFDPQQQPVLLSSSSNMDGEALRWWLGLQRSNDEQTLEEVMSKMFRVISPPTLDLRPRPSRCRSCAVVGNSGNLRHSRHGGLIDSHSSVIRMNKAVTRGFEEDVGNRTTHHFLYPESAVDVGRGVSLVLLPFKLRDLEWLTSALSTGQVKMTYMRVRDRVQADKDKVLVVNPVFFKYVHDRWTEHHGRYPSTGMLALVFALHTCDQVSVFGYGADQQGNWHHYWEENRYAGAFRKTGVHNADFETQIIQRLAKEGKISLHL
;
A
#
# COMPACT_ATOMS: atom_id res chain seq x y z
N MET A 1 -45.08 32.53 73.27
CA MET A 1 -44.50 31.26 72.78
C MET A 1 -44.60 31.05 71.26
N LEU A 2 -45.56 31.66 70.54
CA LEU A 2 -45.78 31.43 69.10
C LEU A 2 -44.75 32.13 68.17
N MET A 3 -44.21 33.30 68.56
CA MET A 3 -43.24 34.06 67.73
C MET A 3 -41.86 33.39 67.62
N ARG A 4 -41.34 32.76 68.68
CA ARG A 4 -40.04 32.05 68.63
C ARG A 4 -40.05 30.85 67.67
N ARG A 5 -41.16 30.10 67.59
CA ARG A 5 -41.31 28.97 66.66
C ARG A 5 -41.37 29.43 65.20
N LYS A 6 -42.05 30.54 64.92
CA LYS A 6 -42.10 31.14 63.57
C LYS A 6 -40.73 31.67 63.13
N LEU A 7 -39.97 32.28 64.04
CA LEU A 7 -38.62 32.76 63.74
C LEU A 7 -37.64 31.61 63.44
N CYS A 8 -37.68 30.51 64.21
CA CYS A 8 -36.88 29.32 63.91
C CYS A 8 -37.23 28.69 62.56
N ALA A 9 -38.52 28.64 62.20
CA ALA A 9 -38.95 28.10 60.91
C ALA A 9 -38.45 28.94 59.73
N VAL A 10 -38.47 30.27 59.86
CA VAL A 10 -37.96 31.19 58.83
C VAL A 10 -36.44 31.08 58.67
N VAL A 11 -35.70 30.97 59.78
CA VAL A 11 -34.23 30.79 59.75
C VAL A 11 -33.85 29.45 59.13
N LEU A 12 -34.59 28.37 59.46
CA LEU A 12 -34.35 27.05 58.88
C LEU A 12 -34.62 27.04 57.37
N PHE A 13 -35.70 27.69 56.93
CA PHE A 13 -36.04 27.79 55.52
C PHE A 13 -35.00 28.61 54.74
N ALA A 14 -34.55 29.74 55.30
CA ALA A 14 -33.49 30.55 54.70
C ALA A 14 -32.16 29.78 54.58
N ALA A 15 -31.78 29.01 55.60
CA ALA A 15 -30.57 28.18 55.57
C ALA A 15 -30.64 27.10 54.48
N ILE A 16 -31.80 26.46 54.29
CA ILE A 16 -32.01 25.45 53.23
C ILE A 16 -31.90 26.09 51.84
N VAL A 17 -32.50 27.27 51.63
CA VAL A 17 -32.40 27.99 50.36
C VAL A 17 -30.96 28.40 50.06
N ILE A 18 -30.22 28.88 51.06
CA ILE A 18 -28.79 29.23 50.90
C ILE A 18 -27.96 27.99 50.54
N LEU A 19 -28.21 26.85 51.19
CA LEU A 19 -27.54 25.58 50.86
C LEU A 19 -27.85 25.10 49.44
N MET A 20 -29.09 25.25 48.97
CA MET A 20 -29.45 24.91 47.59
C MET A 20 -28.79 25.83 46.56
N LEU A 21 -28.73 27.13 46.83
CA LEU A 21 -28.04 28.09 45.96
C LEU A 21 -26.52 27.88 45.95
N ALA A 22 -25.93 27.53 47.10
CA ALA A 22 -24.52 27.16 47.21
C ALA A 22 -24.22 25.86 46.43
N SER A 23 -25.10 24.85 46.52
CA SER A 23 -24.98 23.61 45.75
C SER A 23 -25.08 23.85 44.25
N GLN A 24 -26.05 24.65 43.79
CA GLN A 24 -26.18 25.00 42.37
C GLN A 24 -24.99 25.82 41.85
N THR A 25 -24.42 26.72 42.65
CA THR A 25 -23.23 27.49 42.24
C THR A 25 -21.96 26.64 42.20
N ILE A 26 -21.80 25.67 43.10
CA ILE A 26 -20.71 24.68 43.07
C ILE A 26 -20.84 23.76 41.85
N GLN A 27 -22.06 23.28 41.56
CA GLN A 27 -22.32 22.42 40.41
C GLN A 27 -22.13 23.17 39.08
N ARG A 28 -22.51 24.46 39.01
CA ARG A 28 -22.25 25.32 37.85
C ARG A 28 -20.76 25.60 37.65
N ARG A 29 -19.98 25.77 38.74
CA ARG A 29 -18.52 25.89 38.66
C ARG A 29 -17.84 24.61 38.18
N HIS A 30 -18.33 23.43 38.59
CA HIS A 30 -17.85 22.14 38.07
C HIS A 30 -18.22 21.89 36.61
N LEU A 31 -19.40 22.34 36.16
CA LEU A 31 -19.81 22.26 34.76
C LEU A 31 -19.03 23.23 33.86
N LEU A 32 -18.73 24.44 34.34
CA LEU A 32 -17.95 25.43 33.62
C LEU A 32 -16.45 25.06 33.54
N SER A 33 -15.89 24.36 34.53
CA SER A 33 -14.52 23.87 34.48
C SER A 33 -14.32 22.62 33.61
N LEU A 34 -15.39 21.88 33.29
CA LEU A 34 -15.35 20.76 32.33
C LEU A 34 -15.47 21.18 30.84
N SER A 35 -15.71 22.45 30.54
CA SER A 35 -15.97 22.93 29.16
C SER A 35 -14.77 23.57 28.45
N LEU A 36 -13.57 23.49 29.03
CA LEU A 36 -12.33 24.07 28.46
C LEU A 36 -11.23 23.02 28.29
N ALA A 37 -11.60 21.78 27.94
CA ALA A 37 -10.66 20.94 27.22
C ALA A 37 -10.40 21.62 25.86
N PRO A 38 -9.15 21.92 25.48
CA PRO A 38 -8.86 22.25 24.09
C PRO A 38 -9.45 21.13 23.21
N PRO A 39 -9.92 21.41 21.98
CA PRO A 39 -10.32 20.33 21.09
C PRO A 39 -9.18 19.32 21.10
N LEU A 40 -9.47 18.05 21.41
CA LEU A 40 -8.48 16.99 21.23
C LEU A 40 -7.95 17.20 19.82
N SER A 41 -6.69 17.65 19.71
CA SER A 41 -5.93 17.61 18.48
C SER A 41 -6.16 16.20 17.96
N ARG A 42 -6.94 16.05 16.89
CA ARG A 42 -7.12 14.75 16.24
C ARG A 42 -5.70 14.26 16.03
N ALA A 43 -5.28 13.23 16.76
CA ALA A 43 -3.94 12.70 16.64
C ALA A 43 -3.76 12.36 15.16
N THR A 44 -2.86 13.08 14.49
CA THR A 44 -2.64 12.85 13.07
C THR A 44 -2.08 11.44 12.95
N PRO A 45 -2.68 10.57 12.12
CA PRO A 45 -2.29 9.16 12.11
C PRO A 45 -0.87 8.97 11.57
N CYS A 46 -0.32 9.95 10.86
CA CYS A 46 1.06 10.01 10.42
C CYS A 46 1.62 11.44 10.54
N GLY A 47 2.92 11.60 10.31
CA GLY A 47 3.63 12.89 10.33
C GLY A 47 3.66 13.63 8.99
N CYS A 48 2.78 13.31 8.04
CA CYS A 48 2.72 14.01 6.76
C CYS A 48 2.00 15.36 6.89
N ALA A 49 2.36 16.32 6.03
CA ALA A 49 1.68 17.62 5.96
C ALA A 49 0.28 17.50 5.33
N ASP A 50 0.14 16.57 4.38
CA ASP A 50 -1.12 16.22 3.73
C ASP A 50 -1.82 15.05 4.46
N PRO A 51 -3.13 14.84 4.23
CA PRO A 51 -3.88 13.74 4.83
C PRO A 51 -3.24 12.37 4.59
N CYS A 52 -3.15 11.56 5.64
CA CYS A 52 -2.55 10.24 5.55
C CYS A 52 -3.47 9.25 4.84
N VAL A 53 -2.90 8.30 4.09
CA VAL A 53 -3.66 7.21 3.46
C VAL A 53 -4.58 6.49 4.47
N SER A 54 -4.07 6.26 5.68
CA SER A 54 -4.77 5.57 6.78
C SER A 54 -5.98 6.31 7.36
N GLU A 55 -6.27 7.55 6.94
CA GLU A 55 -7.45 8.31 7.40
C GLU A 55 -8.75 7.80 6.75
N LEU A 56 -9.33 6.73 7.29
CA LEU A 56 -10.52 6.09 6.70
C LEU A 56 -11.77 6.99 6.69
N GLY A 57 -11.90 7.92 7.64
CA GLY A 57 -13.09 8.75 7.80
C GLY A 57 -13.38 9.75 6.69
N ALA A 58 -12.43 9.95 5.76
CA ALA A 58 -12.59 10.88 4.64
C ALA A 58 -13.35 10.28 3.43
N SER A 59 -13.40 8.95 3.30
CA SER A 59 -14.09 8.29 2.20
C SER A 59 -14.69 6.95 2.59
N ARG A 60 -16.00 6.82 2.39
CA ARG A 60 -16.72 5.55 2.52
C ARG A 60 -16.26 4.52 1.49
N TRP A 61 -16.10 4.91 0.22
CA TRP A 61 -15.69 4.00 -0.85
C TRP A 61 -14.31 3.40 -0.58
N PHE A 62 -13.38 4.21 -0.07
CA PHE A 62 -12.06 3.77 0.34
C PHE A 62 -12.12 2.89 1.58
N GLY A 63 -12.86 3.31 2.62
CA GLY A 63 -13.02 2.54 3.86
C GLY A 63 -13.68 1.17 3.67
N GLU A 64 -14.52 1.01 2.64
CA GLU A 64 -15.08 -0.29 2.26
C GLU A 64 -14.04 -1.20 1.59
N ARG A 65 -12.95 -0.67 1.03
CA ARG A 65 -11.94 -1.46 0.28
C ARG A 65 -10.66 -1.68 1.06
N PHE A 66 -10.18 -0.64 1.74
CA PHE A 66 -8.94 -0.66 2.51
C PHE A 66 -9.10 -1.42 3.83
N ASP A 67 -8.29 -2.45 4.02
CA ASP A 67 -8.26 -3.22 5.27
C ASP A 67 -6.86 -3.09 5.93
N PRO A 68 -6.75 -2.33 7.03
CA PRO A 68 -5.45 -2.09 7.69
C PRO A 68 -4.82 -3.36 8.30
N GLN A 69 -5.55 -4.47 8.39
CA GLN A 69 -5.02 -5.74 8.93
C GLN A 69 -4.29 -6.58 7.87
N GLN A 70 -4.37 -6.19 6.60
CA GLN A 70 -3.72 -6.91 5.52
C GLN A 70 -2.20 -6.87 5.66
N GLN A 71 -1.57 -8.02 5.45
CA GLN A 71 -0.12 -8.19 5.49
C GLN A 71 0.40 -8.37 4.06
N PRO A 72 0.92 -7.31 3.42
CA PRO A 72 1.31 -7.36 2.02
C PRO A 72 2.55 -8.20 1.75
N VAL A 73 3.35 -8.53 2.77
CA VAL A 73 4.63 -9.24 2.63
C VAL A 73 4.63 -10.51 3.48
N LEU A 74 5.23 -11.59 2.96
CA LEU A 74 5.52 -12.80 3.73
C LEU A 74 6.64 -12.53 4.73
N LEU A 75 6.36 -12.77 6.01
CA LEU A 75 7.30 -12.48 7.09
C LEU A 75 8.13 -13.70 7.50
N SER A 76 7.60 -14.91 7.31
CA SER A 76 8.30 -16.16 7.62
C SER A 76 7.79 -17.35 6.81
N SER A 77 8.50 -18.47 6.91
CA SER A 77 8.09 -19.75 6.32
C SER A 77 6.79 -20.31 6.92
N SER A 78 6.41 -19.87 8.13
CA SER A 78 5.22 -20.29 8.86
C SER A 78 4.09 -19.25 8.82
N SER A 79 4.10 -18.36 7.82
CA SER A 79 3.05 -17.35 7.66
C SER A 79 1.70 -18.04 7.51
N ASN A 80 0.78 -17.81 8.45
CA ASN A 80 -0.57 -18.36 8.36
C ASN A 80 -1.31 -17.68 7.21
N MET A 81 -1.83 -18.47 6.27
CA MET A 81 -2.54 -17.99 5.09
C MET A 81 -3.95 -18.55 5.08
N ASP A 82 -4.91 -17.69 4.73
CA ASP A 82 -6.28 -18.14 4.50
C ASP A 82 -6.31 -19.23 3.40
N GLY A 83 -6.93 -20.35 3.71
CA GLY A 83 -6.92 -21.52 2.83
C GLY A 83 -7.73 -21.33 1.55
N GLU A 84 -8.79 -20.53 1.58
CA GLU A 84 -9.55 -20.18 0.36
C GLU A 84 -8.71 -19.27 -0.53
N ALA A 85 -8.06 -18.28 0.06
CA ALA A 85 -7.20 -17.36 -0.67
C ALA A 85 -6.02 -18.06 -1.31
N LEU A 86 -5.43 -19.01 -0.60
CA LEU A 86 -4.34 -19.81 -1.13
C LEU A 86 -4.78 -20.71 -2.29
N ARG A 87 -5.96 -21.36 -2.19
CA ARG A 87 -6.50 -22.18 -3.29
C ARG A 87 -6.77 -21.35 -4.54
N TRP A 88 -7.33 -20.14 -4.37
CA TRP A 88 -7.51 -19.21 -5.49
C TRP A 88 -6.17 -18.84 -6.13
N TRP A 89 -5.17 -18.51 -5.31
CA TRP A 89 -3.83 -18.14 -5.79
C TRP A 89 -3.16 -19.27 -6.58
N LEU A 90 -3.21 -20.51 -6.07
CA LEU A 90 -2.72 -21.70 -6.79
C LEU A 90 -3.44 -21.93 -8.13
N GLY A 91 -4.67 -21.44 -8.27
CA GLY A 91 -5.45 -21.50 -9.50
C GLY A 91 -5.08 -20.43 -10.55
N LEU A 92 -4.30 -19.41 -10.19
CA LEU A 92 -3.97 -18.30 -11.09
C LEU A 92 -3.19 -18.76 -12.31
N GLN A 93 -2.09 -19.48 -12.08
CA GLN A 93 -1.26 -20.09 -13.10
C GLN A 93 -0.87 -21.49 -12.61
N ARG A 94 -1.38 -22.53 -13.28
CA ARG A 94 -1.05 -23.91 -12.92
C ARG A 94 0.45 -24.13 -13.10
N SER A 95 1.10 -24.67 -12.08
CA SER A 95 2.44 -25.22 -12.16
C SER A 95 2.38 -26.72 -11.89
N ASN A 96 3.15 -27.50 -12.64
CA ASN A 96 3.30 -28.94 -12.41
C ASN A 96 4.38 -29.17 -11.34
N ASP A 97 4.23 -28.51 -10.19
CA ASP A 97 5.21 -28.60 -9.11
C ASP A 97 4.83 -29.77 -8.20
N GLU A 98 5.75 -30.73 -8.03
CA GLU A 98 5.58 -31.86 -7.11
C GLU A 98 5.78 -31.44 -5.64
N GLN A 99 6.35 -30.26 -5.41
CA GLN A 99 6.67 -29.73 -4.09
C GLN A 99 5.49 -29.01 -3.45
N THR A 100 5.42 -29.09 -2.13
CA THR A 100 4.43 -28.36 -1.34
C THR A 100 4.85 -26.89 -1.13
N LEU A 101 3.88 -26.00 -0.88
CA LEU A 101 4.16 -24.61 -0.55
C LEU A 101 5.07 -24.48 0.67
N GLU A 102 4.87 -25.31 1.70
CA GLU A 102 5.67 -25.30 2.92
C GLU A 102 7.15 -25.58 2.63
N GLU A 103 7.44 -26.60 1.82
CA GLU A 103 8.81 -26.95 1.42
C GLU A 103 9.47 -25.83 0.62
N VAL A 104 8.74 -25.24 -0.34
CA VAL A 104 9.23 -24.14 -1.17
C VAL A 104 9.51 -22.91 -0.32
N MET A 105 8.60 -22.56 0.60
CA MET A 105 8.77 -21.44 1.54
C MET A 105 9.96 -21.66 2.47
N SER A 106 10.10 -22.86 3.03
CA SER A 106 11.23 -23.24 3.89
C SER A 106 12.58 -23.10 3.17
N LYS A 107 12.67 -23.57 1.92
CA LYS A 107 13.88 -23.41 1.09
C LYS A 107 14.16 -21.94 0.77
N MET A 108 13.12 -21.17 0.43
CA MET A 108 13.25 -19.75 0.10
C MET A 108 13.81 -18.94 1.28
N PHE A 109 13.24 -19.09 2.49
CA PHE A 109 13.70 -18.36 3.69
C PHE A 109 15.05 -18.84 4.26
N ARG A 110 15.66 -19.89 3.68
CA ARG A 110 17.08 -20.22 3.91
C ARG A 110 18.02 -19.40 3.02
N VAL A 111 17.52 -18.86 1.91
CA VAL A 111 18.30 -18.05 0.96
C VAL A 111 18.12 -16.55 1.21
N ILE A 112 16.89 -16.11 1.51
CA ILE A 112 16.57 -14.72 1.82
C ILE A 112 16.37 -14.53 3.32
N SER A 113 16.67 -13.34 3.83
CA SER A 113 16.40 -13.02 5.23
C SER A 113 14.92 -12.70 5.44
N PRO A 114 14.30 -13.17 6.54
CA PRO A 114 12.99 -12.67 6.97
C PRO A 114 12.99 -11.14 7.07
N PRO A 115 12.03 -10.44 6.44
CA PRO A 115 12.06 -9.00 6.39
C PRO A 115 11.69 -8.38 7.74
N THR A 116 12.36 -7.29 8.12
CA THR A 116 12.02 -6.48 9.30
C THR A 116 11.30 -5.21 8.84
N LEU A 117 9.97 -5.22 8.89
CA LEU A 117 9.13 -4.13 8.39
C LEU A 117 8.29 -3.52 9.53
N ASP A 118 8.58 -2.27 9.92
CA ASP A 118 7.68 -1.47 10.76
C ASP A 118 6.81 -0.57 9.87
N LEU A 119 5.70 -1.15 9.42
CA LEU A 119 4.77 -0.49 8.49
C LEU A 119 3.78 0.45 9.19
N ARG A 120 3.77 0.50 10.52
CA ARG A 120 2.82 1.31 11.27
C ARG A 120 3.03 2.81 11.01
N PRO A 121 1.96 3.55 10.69
CA PRO A 121 1.99 5.01 10.68
C PRO A 121 2.41 5.56 12.04
N ARG A 122 3.20 6.63 12.04
CA ARG A 122 3.67 7.30 13.27
C ARG A 122 3.53 8.81 13.10
N PRO A 123 3.01 9.55 14.10
CA PRO A 123 2.91 11.01 14.02
C PRO A 123 4.25 11.74 13.82
N SER A 124 5.37 11.10 14.16
CA SER A 124 6.72 11.66 14.03
C SER A 124 7.39 11.42 12.67
N ARG A 125 6.74 10.70 11.75
CA ARG A 125 7.34 10.30 10.46
C ARG A 125 6.32 10.35 9.33
N CYS A 126 6.73 10.85 8.17
CA CYS A 126 5.99 10.72 6.93
C CYS A 126 6.76 9.84 5.94
N ARG A 127 6.16 8.71 5.53
CA ARG A 127 6.69 7.88 4.43
C ARG A 127 5.97 8.24 3.15
N SER A 128 6.57 9.12 2.37
CA SER A 128 6.12 9.46 1.02
C SER A 128 6.67 8.46 0.00
N CYS A 129 5.81 7.95 -0.87
CA CYS A 129 6.17 6.98 -1.90
C CYS A 129 5.78 7.47 -3.29
N ALA A 130 6.72 7.46 -4.22
CA ALA A 130 6.44 7.57 -5.65
C ALA A 130 6.28 6.16 -6.24
N VAL A 131 5.12 5.87 -6.83
CA VAL A 131 4.84 4.65 -7.58
C VAL A 131 4.94 4.98 -9.06
N VAL A 132 6.00 4.51 -9.71
CA VAL A 132 6.33 4.84 -11.10
C VAL A 132 6.00 3.64 -11.98
N GLY A 133 4.90 3.77 -12.71
CA GLY A 133 4.50 2.86 -13.77
C GLY A 133 5.37 3.03 -15.02
N ASN A 134 4.96 2.38 -16.10
CA ASN A 134 5.75 2.25 -17.31
C ASN A 134 5.16 2.97 -18.52
N SER A 135 4.08 3.73 -18.37
CA SER A 135 3.40 4.39 -19.49
C SER A 135 4.28 5.42 -20.20
N GLY A 136 4.11 5.51 -21.52
CA GLY A 136 4.71 6.51 -22.39
C GLY A 136 4.35 7.95 -22.06
N ASN A 137 3.30 8.20 -21.27
CA ASN A 137 2.96 9.55 -20.79
C ASN A 137 4.06 10.20 -19.95
N LEU A 138 5.02 9.42 -19.44
CA LEU A 138 6.19 9.94 -18.74
C LEU A 138 7.15 10.71 -19.66
N ARG A 139 7.13 10.50 -20.98
CA ARG A 139 8.05 11.18 -21.90
C ARG A 139 7.83 12.69 -21.88
N HIS A 140 8.90 13.44 -21.67
CA HIS A 140 8.92 14.90 -21.56
C HIS A 140 8.06 15.46 -20.41
N SER A 141 7.66 14.62 -19.45
CA SER A 141 6.90 15.04 -18.26
C SER A 141 7.74 15.84 -17.27
N ARG A 142 9.08 15.69 -17.30
CA ARG A 142 10.02 16.31 -16.36
C ARG A 142 9.71 16.00 -14.89
N HIS A 143 9.10 14.86 -14.62
CA HIS A 143 8.74 14.45 -13.26
C HIS A 143 9.91 13.92 -12.44
N GLY A 144 11.10 13.76 -13.01
CA GLY A 144 12.21 13.06 -12.38
C GLY A 144 12.64 13.65 -11.04
N GLY A 145 12.73 14.99 -10.95
CA GLY A 145 13.04 15.67 -9.70
C GLY A 145 11.98 15.47 -8.60
N LEU A 146 10.70 15.45 -8.98
CA LEU A 146 9.59 15.20 -8.06
C LEU A 146 9.53 13.73 -7.63
N ILE A 147 9.75 12.79 -8.54
CA ILE A 147 9.84 11.36 -8.23
C ILE A 147 10.95 11.14 -7.20
N ASP A 148 12.14 11.67 -7.46
CA ASP A 148 13.32 11.49 -6.61
C ASP A 148 13.23 12.24 -5.27
N SER A 149 12.27 13.16 -5.08
CA SER A 149 12.05 13.83 -3.78
C SER A 149 11.32 12.95 -2.76
N HIS A 150 10.74 11.81 -3.18
CA HIS A 150 10.03 10.92 -2.28
C HIS A 150 10.97 10.09 -1.40
N SER A 151 10.50 9.70 -0.22
CA SER A 151 11.29 8.84 0.68
C SER A 151 11.55 7.46 0.07
N SER A 152 10.56 6.91 -0.63
CA SER A 152 10.65 5.69 -1.41
C SER A 152 10.25 5.90 -2.87
N VAL A 153 10.95 5.25 -3.78
CA VAL A 153 10.62 5.21 -5.20
C VAL A 153 10.43 3.75 -5.61
N ILE A 154 9.19 3.42 -5.97
CA ILE A 154 8.74 2.09 -6.34
C ILE A 154 8.69 2.02 -7.87
N ARG A 155 9.50 1.14 -8.46
CA ARG A 155 9.50 0.84 -9.90
C ARG A 155 9.11 -0.62 -10.14
N MET A 156 8.82 -0.97 -11.38
CA MET A 156 8.32 -2.30 -11.71
C MET A 156 8.75 -2.80 -13.08
N ASN A 157 8.72 -4.13 -13.25
CA ASN A 157 9.01 -4.81 -14.51
C ASN A 157 10.42 -4.44 -15.02
N LYS A 158 10.55 -4.10 -16.30
CA LYS A 158 11.80 -3.76 -16.97
C LYS A 158 12.02 -2.24 -17.12
N ALA A 159 11.44 -1.45 -16.22
CA ALA A 159 11.59 0.00 -16.18
C ALA A 159 13.06 0.44 -16.35
N VAL A 160 13.32 1.43 -17.21
CA VAL A 160 14.66 1.94 -17.53
C VAL A 160 14.79 3.37 -17.02
N THR A 161 15.75 3.66 -16.14
CA THR A 161 16.01 5.06 -15.73
C THR A 161 17.04 5.76 -16.60
N ARG A 162 18.05 5.01 -17.06
CA ARG A 162 19.17 5.56 -17.85
C ARG A 162 18.69 6.17 -19.15
N GLY A 163 18.99 7.44 -19.36
CA GLY A 163 18.57 8.22 -20.54
C GLY A 163 17.16 8.81 -20.42
N PHE A 164 16.46 8.58 -19.32
CA PHE A 164 15.10 9.08 -19.04
C PHE A 164 15.03 9.81 -17.68
N GLU A 165 16.17 10.12 -17.06
CA GLU A 165 16.24 10.60 -15.67
C GLU A 165 15.49 11.93 -15.46
N GLU A 166 15.45 12.80 -16.46
CA GLU A 166 14.69 14.07 -16.40
C GLU A 166 13.19 13.79 -16.18
N ASP A 167 12.68 12.73 -16.81
CA ASP A 167 11.27 12.36 -16.81
C ASP A 167 10.92 11.42 -15.65
N VAL A 168 11.72 10.39 -15.43
CA VAL A 168 11.39 9.29 -14.52
C VAL A 168 12.23 9.25 -13.26
N GLY A 169 13.23 10.13 -13.13
CA GLY A 169 14.18 10.15 -12.01
C GLY A 169 15.21 9.02 -12.11
N ASN A 170 16.17 9.01 -11.19
CA ASN A 170 17.23 8.00 -11.14
C ASN A 170 17.28 7.22 -9.82
N ARG A 171 16.43 7.56 -8.83
CA ARG A 171 16.34 6.78 -7.58
C ARG A 171 15.38 5.61 -7.74
N THR A 172 15.72 4.50 -7.09
CA THR A 172 14.84 3.35 -6.89
C THR A 172 15.11 2.83 -5.48
N THR A 173 14.06 2.61 -4.68
CA THR A 173 14.20 1.96 -3.36
C THR A 173 13.58 0.58 -3.33
N HIS A 174 12.54 0.35 -4.14
CA HIS A 174 11.88 -0.95 -4.27
C HIS A 174 11.62 -1.22 -5.75
N HIS A 175 11.95 -2.43 -6.21
CA HIS A 175 11.73 -2.84 -7.60
C HIS A 175 10.87 -4.10 -7.65
N PHE A 176 9.65 -3.95 -8.16
CA PHE A 176 8.67 -5.01 -8.28
C PHE A 176 8.93 -5.83 -9.54
N LEU A 177 9.06 -7.14 -9.38
CA LEU A 177 9.31 -8.05 -10.49
C LEU A 177 8.71 -9.44 -10.26
N TYR A 178 8.68 -10.21 -11.33
CA TYR A 178 8.36 -11.63 -11.37
C TYR A 178 9.29 -12.28 -12.42
N PRO A 179 9.48 -13.61 -12.44
CA PRO A 179 10.54 -14.25 -13.20
C PRO A 179 10.62 -13.82 -14.69
N GLU A 180 9.47 -13.71 -15.34
CA GLU A 180 9.33 -13.37 -16.75
C GLU A 180 9.58 -11.88 -17.06
N SER A 181 9.59 -11.03 -16.03
CA SER A 181 9.86 -9.59 -16.11
C SER A 181 11.07 -9.18 -15.27
N ALA A 182 11.93 -10.13 -14.90
CA ALA A 182 13.05 -9.89 -14.00
C ALA A 182 14.17 -9.05 -14.62
N VAL A 183 14.78 -8.21 -13.77
CA VAL A 183 15.98 -7.42 -14.03
C VAL A 183 16.97 -7.61 -12.87
N ASP A 184 18.23 -7.24 -13.08
CA ASP A 184 19.16 -7.08 -11.97
C ASP A 184 18.75 -5.88 -11.11
N VAL A 185 18.79 -6.05 -9.79
CA VAL A 185 18.43 -5.04 -8.80
C VAL A 185 19.71 -4.50 -8.17
N GLY A 186 19.88 -3.17 -8.20
CA GLY A 186 21.08 -2.51 -7.69
C GLY A 186 21.26 -2.69 -6.18
N ARG A 187 22.51 -2.57 -5.72
CA ARG A 187 22.82 -2.63 -4.28
C ARG A 187 22.01 -1.61 -3.49
N GLY A 188 21.51 -2.03 -2.35
CA GLY A 188 20.69 -1.24 -1.46
C GLY A 188 19.21 -1.14 -1.83
N VAL A 189 18.83 -1.55 -3.04
CA VAL A 189 17.44 -1.56 -3.54
C VAL A 189 16.75 -2.86 -3.11
N SER A 190 15.53 -2.76 -2.61
CA SER A 190 14.73 -3.92 -2.25
C SER A 190 14.14 -4.59 -3.50
N LEU A 191 14.44 -5.87 -3.70
CA LEU A 191 13.73 -6.68 -4.70
C LEU A 191 12.36 -7.06 -4.12
N VAL A 192 11.27 -6.72 -4.81
CA VAL A 192 9.92 -7.10 -4.39
C VAL A 192 9.36 -8.13 -5.38
N LEU A 193 9.32 -9.40 -4.97
CA LEU A 193 8.78 -10.47 -5.80
C LEU A 193 7.25 -10.45 -5.77
N LEU A 194 6.65 -10.49 -6.95
CA LEU A 194 5.24 -10.82 -7.17
C LEU A 194 5.11 -12.28 -7.60
N PRO A 195 4.85 -13.23 -6.69
CA PRO A 195 4.70 -14.63 -7.05
C PRO A 195 3.29 -14.90 -7.58
N PHE A 196 3.13 -15.19 -8.88
CA PHE A 196 1.85 -15.55 -9.50
C PHE A 196 1.59 -17.06 -9.54
N LYS A 197 2.59 -17.86 -9.16
CA LYS A 197 2.59 -19.32 -9.08
C LYS A 197 3.67 -19.81 -8.12
N LEU A 198 3.55 -21.05 -7.66
CA LEU A 198 4.52 -21.68 -6.76
C LEU A 198 5.94 -21.68 -7.35
N ARG A 199 6.05 -21.98 -8.65
CA ARG A 199 7.31 -21.91 -9.40
C ARG A 199 8.04 -20.56 -9.33
N ASP A 200 7.37 -19.45 -9.06
CA ASP A 200 8.03 -18.14 -8.94
C ASP A 200 8.83 -18.04 -7.63
N LEU A 201 8.37 -18.69 -6.56
CA LEU A 201 9.09 -18.78 -5.28
C LEU A 201 10.31 -19.70 -5.40
N GLU A 202 10.15 -20.81 -6.13
CA GLU A 202 11.28 -21.69 -6.48
C GLU A 202 12.32 -20.96 -7.34
N TRP A 203 11.86 -20.19 -8.33
CA TRP A 203 12.72 -19.37 -9.17
C TRP A 203 13.50 -18.36 -8.33
N LEU A 204 12.88 -17.65 -7.39
CA LEU A 204 13.58 -16.70 -6.53
C LEU A 204 14.71 -17.39 -5.75
N THR A 205 14.41 -18.54 -5.14
CA THR A 205 15.40 -19.35 -4.43
C THR A 205 16.55 -19.71 -5.37
N SER A 206 16.25 -20.20 -6.57
CA SER A 206 17.25 -20.62 -7.56
C SER A 206 18.06 -19.45 -8.10
N ALA A 207 17.43 -18.35 -8.51
CA ALA A 207 18.06 -17.18 -9.12
C ALA A 207 19.08 -16.51 -8.18
N LEU A 208 18.82 -16.56 -6.87
CA LEU A 208 19.72 -16.04 -5.84
C LEU A 208 20.72 -17.08 -5.31
N SER A 209 20.69 -18.34 -5.75
CA SER A 209 21.55 -19.41 -5.21
C SER A 209 22.19 -20.35 -6.24
N THR A 210 21.43 -21.12 -7.01
CA THR A 210 21.92 -22.19 -7.90
C THR A 210 21.83 -21.86 -9.39
N GLY A 211 20.83 -21.11 -9.82
CA GLY A 211 20.52 -20.81 -11.21
C GLY A 211 20.08 -22.00 -12.05
N GLN A 212 19.41 -22.96 -11.41
CA GLN A 212 18.87 -24.16 -12.04
C GLN A 212 17.50 -23.91 -12.70
N VAL A 213 16.68 -23.01 -12.16
CA VAL A 213 15.38 -22.66 -12.76
C VAL A 213 15.59 -21.67 -13.91
N LYS A 214 15.55 -22.17 -15.15
CA LYS A 214 15.78 -21.38 -16.38
C LYS A 214 14.54 -21.16 -17.23
N MET A 215 13.45 -21.87 -16.90
CA MET A 215 12.20 -21.89 -17.65
C MET A 215 11.00 -21.87 -16.69
N THR A 216 10.01 -21.05 -17.01
CA THR A 216 8.61 -21.17 -16.55
C THR A 216 7.76 -21.58 -17.75
N TYR A 217 6.75 -20.82 -18.16
CA TYR A 217 6.15 -20.95 -19.49
C TYR A 217 7.04 -20.33 -20.59
N MET A 218 8.03 -19.53 -20.20
CA MET A 218 9.04 -18.95 -21.09
C MET A 218 10.42 -18.98 -20.41
N ARG A 219 11.46 -18.62 -21.17
CA ARG A 219 12.81 -18.49 -20.61
C ARG A 219 12.87 -17.33 -19.62
N VAL A 220 13.43 -17.60 -18.45
CA VAL A 220 13.65 -16.63 -17.38
C VAL A 220 15.13 -16.48 -17.09
N ARG A 221 15.51 -15.42 -16.38
CA ARG A 221 16.90 -15.23 -15.92
C ARG A 221 17.28 -16.35 -14.97
N ASP A 222 18.42 -16.97 -15.22
CA ASP A 222 18.97 -18.02 -14.36
C ASP A 222 19.62 -17.44 -13.10
N ARG A 223 20.17 -16.22 -13.18
CA ARG A 223 20.70 -15.46 -12.05
C ARG A 223 20.18 -14.03 -12.02
N VAL A 224 19.98 -13.52 -10.80
CA VAL A 224 19.62 -12.12 -10.56
C VAL A 224 20.55 -11.55 -9.50
N GLN A 225 21.11 -10.37 -9.77
CA GLN A 225 21.80 -9.60 -8.75
C GLN A 225 20.76 -8.92 -7.86
N ALA A 226 20.81 -9.20 -6.56
CA ALA A 226 20.02 -8.54 -5.52
C ALA A 226 20.65 -8.80 -4.15
N ASP A 227 20.44 -7.88 -3.21
CA ASP A 227 20.83 -8.06 -1.81
C ASP A 227 19.84 -9.03 -1.14
N LYS A 228 20.31 -10.20 -0.70
CA LYS A 228 19.46 -11.29 -0.16
C LYS A 228 18.74 -10.92 1.14
N ASP A 229 19.27 -9.95 1.87
CA ASP A 229 18.70 -9.35 3.07
C ASP A 229 17.70 -8.22 2.75
N LYS A 230 17.54 -7.85 1.47
CA LYS A 230 16.57 -6.87 0.97
C LYS A 230 15.59 -7.45 -0.04
N VAL A 231 15.18 -8.70 0.18
CA VAL A 231 14.14 -9.34 -0.63
C VAL A 231 12.82 -9.34 0.11
N LEU A 232 11.79 -8.77 -0.51
CA LEU A 232 10.41 -8.84 -0.04
C LEU A 232 9.62 -9.74 -1.00
N VAL A 233 8.79 -10.62 -0.45
CA VAL A 233 7.90 -11.47 -1.24
C VAL A 233 6.47 -11.08 -0.92
N VAL A 234 5.71 -10.65 -1.92
CA VAL A 234 4.31 -10.26 -1.72
C VAL A 234 3.49 -11.48 -1.34
N ASN A 235 2.70 -11.34 -0.28
CA ASN A 235 1.88 -12.42 0.27
C ASN A 235 0.82 -12.88 -0.75
N PRO A 236 0.74 -14.17 -1.12
CA PRO A 236 -0.30 -14.71 -2.00
C PRO A 236 -1.73 -14.31 -1.62
N VAL A 237 -2.04 -14.24 -0.32
CA VAL A 237 -3.36 -13.83 0.18
C VAL A 237 -3.65 -12.36 -0.16
N PHE A 238 -2.61 -11.51 -0.18
CA PHE A 238 -2.74 -10.11 -0.57
C PHE A 238 -3.17 -9.95 -2.03
N PHE A 239 -2.78 -10.86 -2.93
CA PHE A 239 -3.27 -10.84 -4.32
C PHE A 239 -4.79 -11.02 -4.38
N LYS A 240 -5.32 -11.96 -3.59
CA LYS A 240 -6.77 -12.17 -3.54
C LYS A 240 -7.48 -10.99 -2.90
N TYR A 241 -6.92 -10.43 -1.83
CA TYR A 241 -7.44 -9.20 -1.23
C TYR A 241 -7.54 -8.06 -2.25
N VAL A 242 -6.48 -7.82 -3.04
CA VAL A 242 -6.51 -6.83 -4.14
C VAL A 242 -7.56 -7.22 -5.18
N HIS A 243 -7.65 -8.50 -5.53
CA HIS A 243 -8.60 -8.96 -6.53
C HIS A 243 -10.06 -8.74 -6.12
N ASP A 244 -10.40 -9.14 -4.90
CA ASP A 244 -11.76 -9.10 -4.35
C ASP A 244 -12.19 -7.66 -4.00
N ARG A 245 -11.34 -6.92 -3.29
CA ARG A 245 -11.71 -5.63 -2.68
C ARG A 245 -11.41 -4.43 -3.57
N TRP A 246 -10.38 -4.52 -4.41
CA TRP A 246 -9.98 -3.39 -5.25
C TRP A 246 -10.45 -3.57 -6.67
N THR A 247 -10.09 -4.69 -7.32
CA THR A 247 -10.50 -4.92 -8.72
C THR A 247 -11.90 -5.50 -8.86
N GLU A 248 -12.58 -5.85 -7.77
CA GLU A 248 -13.95 -6.39 -7.77
C GLU A 248 -14.13 -7.50 -8.81
N HIS A 249 -13.15 -8.41 -8.86
CA HIS A 249 -13.10 -9.53 -9.82
C HIS A 249 -12.98 -9.18 -11.31
N HIS A 250 -12.67 -7.94 -11.67
CA HIS A 250 -12.47 -7.55 -13.06
C HIS A 250 -11.11 -8.01 -13.59
N GLY A 251 -11.15 -8.85 -14.63
CA GLY A 251 -9.97 -9.55 -15.15
C GLY A 251 -9.70 -10.85 -14.38
N ARG A 252 -8.68 -11.60 -14.78
CA ARG A 252 -8.32 -12.87 -14.14
C ARG A 252 -7.58 -12.67 -12.81
N TYR A 253 -6.73 -11.64 -12.74
CA TYR A 253 -6.02 -11.20 -11.54
C TYR A 253 -5.54 -9.76 -11.72
N PRO A 254 -5.14 -9.03 -10.66
CA PRO A 254 -4.67 -7.64 -10.77
C PRO A 254 -3.33 -7.51 -11.50
N SER A 255 -3.10 -6.38 -12.18
CA SER A 255 -1.83 -6.09 -12.84
C SER A 255 -0.70 -5.81 -11.83
N THR A 256 0.55 -5.87 -12.29
CA THR A 256 1.72 -5.44 -11.49
C THR A 256 1.56 -4.00 -10.98
N GLY A 257 1.05 -3.10 -11.82
CA GLY A 257 0.81 -1.70 -11.45
C GLY A 257 -0.25 -1.57 -10.36
N MET A 258 -1.34 -2.33 -10.44
CA MET A 258 -2.38 -2.31 -9.41
C MET A 258 -1.87 -2.90 -8.09
N LEU A 259 -1.16 -4.02 -8.14
CA LEU A 259 -0.55 -4.64 -6.94
C LEU A 259 0.45 -3.69 -6.26
N ALA A 260 1.33 -3.04 -7.03
CA ALA A 260 2.29 -2.08 -6.50
C ALA A 260 1.61 -0.86 -5.86
N LEU A 261 0.53 -0.36 -6.46
CA LEU A 261 -0.23 0.75 -5.91
C LEU A 261 -0.92 0.38 -4.58
N VAL A 262 -1.66 -0.74 -4.54
CA VAL A 262 -2.32 -1.14 -3.27
C VAL A 262 -1.30 -1.50 -2.20
N PHE A 263 -0.17 -2.10 -2.58
CA PHE A 263 0.96 -2.30 -1.69
C PHE A 263 1.45 -0.97 -1.10
N ALA A 264 1.63 0.07 -1.92
CA ALA A 264 2.04 1.40 -1.46
C ALA A 264 1.01 1.99 -0.49
N LEU A 265 -0.30 1.82 -0.74
CA LEU A 265 -1.35 2.28 0.18
C LEU A 265 -1.25 1.64 1.58
N HIS A 266 -0.69 0.42 1.69
CA HIS A 266 -0.53 -0.28 2.97
C HIS A 266 0.82 -0.05 3.64
N THR A 267 1.80 0.48 2.91
CA THR A 267 3.20 0.60 3.37
C THR A 267 3.68 2.04 3.49
N CYS A 268 2.95 2.98 2.89
CA CYS A 268 3.28 4.40 2.82
C CYS A 268 2.19 5.25 3.47
N ASP A 269 2.58 6.43 3.93
CA ASP A 269 1.68 7.39 4.56
C ASP A 269 1.11 8.38 3.54
N GLN A 270 1.86 8.65 2.45
CA GLN A 270 1.46 9.43 1.28
C GLN A 270 1.94 8.72 0.00
N VAL A 271 1.10 8.71 -1.04
CA VAL A 271 1.39 8.02 -2.31
C VAL A 271 1.18 8.96 -3.49
N SER A 272 2.20 9.09 -4.32
CA SER A 272 2.15 9.79 -5.61
C SER A 272 2.34 8.77 -6.73
N VAL A 273 1.53 8.87 -7.78
CA VAL A 273 1.45 7.88 -8.86
C VAL A 273 1.82 8.56 -10.17
N PHE A 274 2.77 7.97 -10.90
CA PHE A 274 3.34 8.48 -12.14
C PHE A 274 3.35 7.38 -13.19
N GLY A 275 3.14 7.67 -14.47
CA GLY A 275 3.33 6.64 -15.51
C GLY A 275 2.25 5.57 -15.59
N TYR A 276 1.02 5.89 -15.16
CA TYR A 276 -0.15 5.01 -15.27
C TYR A 276 -1.12 5.49 -16.35
N GLY A 277 -1.84 4.55 -16.95
CA GLY A 277 -2.80 4.85 -18.02
C GLY A 277 -2.17 5.00 -19.40
N ALA A 278 -2.96 5.48 -20.36
CA ALA A 278 -2.51 5.77 -21.72
C ALA A 278 -1.81 7.14 -21.81
N ASP A 279 -1.13 7.40 -22.93
CA ASP A 279 -0.68 8.74 -23.28
C ASP A 279 -1.83 9.68 -23.70
N GLN A 280 -1.51 10.93 -23.99
CA GLN A 280 -2.48 11.95 -24.43
C GLN A 280 -3.21 11.57 -25.73
N GLN A 281 -2.66 10.66 -26.54
CA GLN A 281 -3.26 10.15 -27.77
C GLN A 281 -4.04 8.83 -27.55
N GLY A 282 -4.10 8.33 -26.31
CA GLY A 282 -4.77 7.07 -25.97
C GLY A 282 -3.93 5.82 -26.24
N ASN A 283 -2.64 5.98 -26.53
CA ASN A 283 -1.72 4.87 -26.78
C ASN A 283 -1.24 4.24 -25.48
N TRP A 284 -1.12 2.92 -25.51
CA TRP A 284 -0.46 2.13 -24.50
C TRP A 284 0.89 1.68 -25.04
N HIS A 285 1.97 2.24 -24.51
CA HIS A 285 3.34 1.86 -24.84
C HIS A 285 4.25 2.19 -23.67
N HIS A 286 5.45 1.61 -23.64
CA HIS A 286 6.43 1.95 -22.61
C HIS A 286 7.20 3.23 -22.94
N TYR A 287 7.53 4.04 -21.93
CA TYR A 287 8.29 5.28 -22.15
C TYR A 287 9.70 5.06 -22.71
N TRP A 288 10.31 3.87 -22.55
CA TRP A 288 11.67 3.61 -23.02
C TRP A 288 11.75 2.96 -24.40
N GLU A 289 10.62 2.56 -25.00
CA GLU A 289 10.61 1.83 -26.27
C GLU A 289 9.83 2.56 -27.35
N GLU A 290 10.32 2.54 -28.59
CA GLU A 290 9.55 3.00 -29.74
C GLU A 290 8.60 1.88 -30.19
N ASN A 291 7.41 1.82 -29.59
CA ASN A 291 6.43 0.81 -29.96
C ASN A 291 5.57 1.29 -31.13
N ARG A 292 5.76 0.69 -32.31
CA ARG A 292 4.91 0.92 -33.49
C ARG A 292 3.48 0.38 -33.35
N TYR A 293 3.20 -0.43 -32.31
CA TYR A 293 1.91 -1.07 -32.03
C TYR A 293 1.33 -0.64 -30.67
N ALA A 294 1.09 0.66 -30.54
CA ALA A 294 0.52 1.40 -29.39
C ALA A 294 -0.81 0.87 -28.77
N GLY A 295 -1.35 -0.28 -29.20
CA GLY A 295 -2.59 -0.88 -28.67
C GLY A 295 -2.45 -2.30 -28.13
N ALA A 296 -1.29 -2.95 -28.30
CA ALA A 296 -1.10 -4.36 -27.96
C ALA A 296 -1.28 -4.65 -26.45
N PHE A 297 -0.93 -3.68 -25.60
CA PHE A 297 -0.99 -3.85 -24.14
C PHE A 297 -2.41 -3.77 -23.56
N ARG A 298 -3.41 -3.26 -24.30
CA ARG A 298 -4.78 -3.12 -23.80
C ARG A 298 -5.61 -4.41 -23.89
N LYS A 299 -5.20 -5.41 -24.70
CA LYS A 299 -6.08 -6.51 -25.14
C LYS A 299 -5.60 -7.93 -24.80
N THR A 300 -4.83 -8.14 -23.73
CA THR A 300 -4.45 -9.51 -23.34
C THR A 300 -5.58 -10.27 -22.62
N GLY A 301 -6.59 -9.56 -22.09
CA GLY A 301 -7.72 -10.15 -21.36
C GLY A 301 -7.37 -10.71 -19.96
N VAL A 302 -6.11 -10.62 -19.54
CA VAL A 302 -5.65 -11.11 -18.23
C VAL A 302 -5.99 -10.14 -17.11
N HIS A 303 -5.83 -8.83 -17.36
CA HIS A 303 -6.15 -7.76 -16.42
C HIS A 303 -7.17 -6.82 -17.07
N ASN A 304 -7.98 -6.14 -16.25
CA ASN A 304 -8.91 -5.12 -16.74
C ASN A 304 -8.31 -3.71 -16.54
N ALA A 305 -7.51 -3.26 -17.51
CA ALA A 305 -6.81 -1.98 -17.43
C ALA A 305 -7.76 -0.77 -17.34
N ASP A 306 -8.94 -0.85 -17.96
CA ASP A 306 -9.93 0.23 -17.91
C ASP A 306 -10.51 0.34 -16.48
N PHE A 307 -10.80 -0.80 -15.83
CA PHE A 307 -11.28 -0.82 -14.45
C PHE A 307 -10.20 -0.36 -13.45
N GLU A 308 -8.96 -0.83 -13.62
CA GLU A 308 -7.82 -0.37 -12.81
C GLU A 308 -7.61 1.15 -12.93
N THR A 309 -7.77 1.70 -14.14
CA THR A 309 -7.69 3.16 -14.37
C THR A 309 -8.79 3.90 -13.61
N GLN A 310 -10.01 3.37 -13.58
CA GLN A 310 -11.12 3.97 -12.82
C GLN A 310 -10.83 3.99 -11.31
N ILE A 311 -10.25 2.92 -10.76
CA ILE A 311 -9.84 2.86 -9.35
C ILE A 311 -8.81 3.94 -9.04
N ILE A 312 -7.78 4.10 -9.89
CA ILE A 312 -6.71 5.09 -9.71
C ILE A 312 -7.29 6.51 -9.74
N GLN A 313 -8.13 6.81 -10.73
CA GLN A 313 -8.81 8.11 -10.82
C GLN A 313 -9.70 8.37 -9.60
N ARG A 314 -10.39 7.34 -9.10
CA ARG A 314 -11.23 7.45 -7.91
C ARG A 314 -10.40 7.72 -6.66
N LEU A 315 -9.28 7.02 -6.48
CA LEU A 315 -8.34 7.26 -5.38
C LEU A 315 -7.81 8.70 -5.39
N ALA A 316 -7.46 9.23 -6.57
CA ALA A 316 -7.01 10.61 -6.71
C ALA A 316 -8.12 11.61 -6.36
N LYS A 317 -9.34 11.39 -6.87
CA LYS A 317 -10.51 12.22 -6.57
C LYS A 317 -10.85 12.26 -5.07
N GLU A 318 -10.59 11.18 -4.36
CA GLU A 318 -10.81 11.08 -2.91
C GLU A 318 -9.61 11.51 -2.06
N GLY A 319 -8.56 12.06 -2.68
CA GLY A 319 -7.37 12.56 -1.98
C GLY A 319 -6.52 11.47 -1.34
N LYS A 320 -6.64 10.21 -1.81
CA LYS A 320 -5.86 9.08 -1.29
C LYS A 320 -4.52 8.90 -1.98
N ILE A 321 -4.38 9.44 -3.18
CA ILE A 321 -3.13 9.51 -3.94
C ILE A 321 -3.03 10.86 -4.64
N SER A 322 -1.81 11.27 -4.98
CA SER A 322 -1.57 12.32 -5.98
C SER A 322 -1.29 11.66 -7.32
N LEU A 323 -2.11 11.91 -8.34
CA LEU A 323 -1.94 11.33 -9.67
C LEU A 323 -1.29 12.35 -10.61
N HIS A 324 -0.19 11.96 -11.25
CA HIS A 324 0.58 12.75 -12.20
C HIS A 324 0.53 12.05 -13.57
N LEU A 325 -0.06 12.73 -14.56
CA LEU A 325 -0.29 12.25 -15.93
C LEU A 325 0.52 13.02 -16.95
#